data_AF-A0A9E5NFK6-F1
#
_entry.id   AF-A0A9E5NFK6-F1
#
_cell.length_a   1.000
_cell.length_b   1.000
_cell.length_c   1.000
_cell.angle_alpha   90.00
_cell.angle_beta   90.00
_cell.angle_gamma   90.00
#
_symmetry.space_group_name_H-M   'P 1'
#
loop_
_entity.id
_entity.type
_entity.pdbx_description
1 polymer ?
#
loop_
_entity_poly.entity_id
_entity_poly.type
_entity_poly.pdbx_seq_one_letter_code
_entity_poly.pdbx_strand_id
1 'polypeptide(L)'
;MKYVEIVRQAMDGTYRTESYWGGMDEAVVDLAPLSDQVPDNVKALVAEEQEFIASGKWDVFCGPINGANGNLVVAEGNCLTDEEMLSMDYFVEGVVG
;
A
#
# COMPACT_ATOMS: atom_id res chain seq x y z
N MET A 1 -12.44 -10.67 -4.35
CA MET A 1 -11.47 -11.18 -5.36
C MET A 1 -11.87 -10.72 -6.76
N LYS A 2 -11.08 -9.80 -7.32
CA LYS A 2 -11.40 -9.09 -8.56
C LYS A 2 -11.64 -10.00 -9.78
N TYR A 3 -10.90 -11.11 -9.92
CA TYR A 3 -11.09 -12.06 -11.02
C TYR A 3 -12.52 -12.64 -11.10
N VAL A 4 -13.07 -13.07 -9.97
CA VAL A 4 -14.42 -13.68 -9.92
C VAL A 4 -15.48 -12.64 -10.25
N GLU A 5 -15.30 -11.41 -9.77
CA GLU A 5 -16.18 -10.28 -10.06
C GLU A 5 -16.18 -9.96 -11.56
N ILE A 6 -15.01 -9.81 -12.18
CA ILE A 6 -14.87 -9.51 -13.61
C ILE A 6 -15.51 -10.61 -14.46
N VAL A 7 -15.26 -11.88 -14.13
CA VAL A 7 -15.87 -13.01 -14.87
C VAL A 7 -17.39 -12.96 -14.81
N ARG A 8 -17.96 -12.69 -13.63
CA ARG A 8 -19.43 -12.55 -13.48
C ARG A 8 -19.96 -11.37 -14.28
N GLN A 9 -19.34 -10.20 -14.19
CA GLN A 9 -19.75 -9.03 -14.96
C GLN A 9 -19.67 -9.26 -16.47
N ALA A 10 -18.64 -9.98 -16.94
CA ALA A 10 -18.51 -10.34 -18.35
C ALA A 10 -19.62 -11.30 -18.79
N MET A 11 -19.93 -12.32 -17.97
CA MET A 11 -21.04 -13.25 -18.22
C MET A 11 -22.40 -12.55 -18.24
N ASP A 12 -22.60 -11.58 -17.35
CA ASP A 12 -23.83 -10.80 -17.24
C ASP A 12 -23.92 -9.65 -18.27
N GLY A 13 -22.87 -9.44 -19.07
CA GLY A 13 -22.79 -8.34 -20.04
C GLY A 13 -22.73 -6.94 -19.40
N THR A 14 -22.37 -6.85 -18.12
CA THR A 14 -22.31 -5.60 -17.34
C THR A 14 -20.89 -5.07 -17.15
N TYR A 15 -19.88 -5.79 -17.64
CA TYR A 15 -18.48 -5.39 -17.53
C TYR A 15 -18.21 -4.00 -18.12
N ARG A 16 -17.41 -3.21 -17.40
CA ARG A 16 -16.89 -1.91 -17.85
C ARG A 16 -15.40 -1.84 -17.57
N THR A 17 -14.68 -1.15 -18.46
CA THR A 17 -13.27 -0.86 -18.24
C THR A 17 -13.10 0.13 -17.10
N GLU A 18 -12.17 -0.16 -16.20
CA GLU A 18 -11.82 0.69 -15.07
C GLU A 18 -10.33 0.53 -14.72
N SER A 19 -9.81 1.48 -13.96
CA SER A 19 -8.55 1.32 -13.23
C SER A 19 -8.87 0.79 -11.84
N TYR A 20 -8.09 -0.17 -11.37
CA TYR A 20 -8.30 -0.80 -10.07
C TYR A 20 -6.97 -0.94 -9.33
N TRP A 21 -6.95 -0.49 -8.07
CA TRP A 21 -5.82 -0.61 -7.16
C TRP A 21 -6.31 -0.99 -5.77
N GLY A 22 -6.43 -2.30 -5.53
CA GLY A 22 -6.90 -2.82 -4.24
C GLY A 22 -5.76 -3.04 -3.24
N GLY A 23 -6.04 -2.83 -1.96
CA GLY A 23 -5.10 -2.97 -0.85
C GLY A 23 -5.42 -4.13 0.10
N MET A 24 -5.03 -3.97 1.36
CA MET A 24 -5.26 -4.94 2.44
C MET A 24 -6.71 -4.93 2.95
N ASP A 25 -7.39 -3.80 2.86
CA ASP A 25 -8.80 -3.63 3.22
C ASP A 25 -9.74 -4.49 2.35
N GLU A 26 -9.40 -4.67 1.07
CA GLU A 26 -10.10 -5.53 0.12
C GLU A 26 -9.56 -6.97 0.05
N ALA A 27 -8.59 -7.30 0.91
CA ALA A 27 -7.86 -8.58 0.92
C ALA A 27 -7.21 -8.93 -0.43
N VAL A 28 -6.79 -7.90 -1.19
CA VAL A 28 -5.99 -8.07 -2.42
C VAL A 28 -4.53 -8.30 -2.07
N VAL A 29 -4.06 -7.61 -1.03
CA VAL A 29 -2.72 -7.74 -0.45
C VAL A 29 -2.86 -8.31 0.96
N ASP A 30 -1.97 -9.22 1.34
CA ASP A 30 -1.91 -9.77 2.70
C ASP A 30 -0.48 -10.22 3.02
N LEU A 31 -0.20 -10.38 4.32
CA LEU A 31 1.05 -10.94 4.80
C LEU A 31 0.97 -12.46 4.86
N ALA A 32 2.00 -13.13 4.35
CA ALA A 32 2.19 -14.55 4.60
C ALA A 32 2.45 -14.80 6.10
N PRO A 33 2.22 -16.03 6.61
CA PRO A 33 2.54 -16.36 7.99
C PRO A 33 3.99 -16.02 8.34
N LEU A 34 4.18 -15.30 9.46
CA LEU A 34 5.51 -14.95 9.95
C LEU A 34 6.25 -16.20 10.42
N SER A 35 7.56 -16.26 10.16
CA SER A 35 8.44 -17.34 10.63
C SER A 35 8.43 -17.44 12.16
N ASP A 36 8.59 -18.65 12.68
CA ASP A 36 8.76 -18.91 14.11
C ASP A 36 10.02 -18.26 14.70
N GLN A 37 10.96 -17.84 13.86
CA GLN A 37 12.16 -17.11 14.26
C GLN A 37 11.89 -15.64 14.60
N VAL A 38 10.72 -15.10 14.24
CA VAL A 38 10.34 -13.72 14.56
C VAL A 38 9.93 -13.65 16.03
N PRO A 39 10.56 -12.78 16.86
CA PRO A 39 10.17 -12.60 18.26
C PRO A 39 8.71 -12.15 18.40
N ASP A 40 8.04 -12.56 19.47
CA ASP A 40 6.60 -12.29 19.66
C ASP A 40 6.28 -10.79 19.74
N ASN A 41 7.17 -9.98 20.32
CA ASN A 41 6.99 -8.53 20.34
C ASN A 41 7.03 -7.92 18.92
N VAL A 42 7.80 -8.51 18.00
CA VAL A 42 7.85 -8.07 16.61
C VAL A 42 6.61 -8.54 15.85
N LYS A 43 6.14 -9.77 16.11
CA LYS A 43 4.86 -10.25 15.55
C LYS A 43 3.70 -9.37 15.96
N ALA A 44 3.66 -8.96 17.23
CA ALA A 44 2.64 -8.05 17.74
C ALA A 44 2.69 -6.67 17.05
N LEU A 45 3.90 -6.10 16.88
CA LEU A 45 4.08 -4.84 16.15
C LEU A 45 3.60 -4.96 14.69
N VAL A 46 3.95 -6.03 13.99
CA VAL A 46 3.50 -6.25 12.61
C VAL A 46 1.98 -6.36 12.53
N ALA A 47 1.34 -7.04 13.48
CA ALA A 47 -0.11 -7.18 13.51
C ALA A 47 -0.81 -5.82 13.75
N GLU A 48 -0.26 -5.00 14.65
CA GLU A 48 -0.77 -3.64 14.91
C GLU A 48 -0.68 -2.76 13.65
N GLU A 49 0.48 -2.73 13.00
CA GLU A 49 0.67 -1.94 11.78
C GLU A 49 -0.14 -2.46 10.59
N GLN A 50 -0.30 -3.79 10.47
CA GLN A 50 -1.17 -4.39 9.45
C GLN A 50 -2.62 -3.94 9.63
N GLU A 51 -3.15 -3.94 10.87
CA GLU A 51 -4.49 -3.44 11.15
C GLU A 51 -4.59 -1.93 10.86
N PHE A 52 -3.54 -1.17 11.19
CA PHE A 52 -3.51 0.26 10.96
C PHE A 52 -3.58 0.60 9.47
N ILE A 53 -2.78 -0.08 8.63
CA ILE A 53 -2.81 0.06 7.16
C ILE A 53 -4.17 -0.39 6.60
N ALA A 54 -4.66 -1.57 7.00
CA ALA A 54 -5.93 -2.10 6.51
C ALA A 54 -7.14 -1.22 6.91
N SER A 55 -7.01 -0.43 7.98
CA SER A 55 -8.07 0.48 8.42
C SER A 55 -8.18 1.76 7.58
N GLY A 56 -7.17 2.09 6.77
CA GLY A 56 -7.09 3.34 6.01
C GLY A 56 -6.95 4.60 6.88
N LYS A 57 -6.71 4.45 8.19
CA LYS A 57 -6.51 5.59 9.12
C LYS A 57 -5.18 6.31 8.92
N TRP A 58 -4.26 5.66 8.21
CA TRP A 58 -2.94 6.17 7.89
C TRP A 58 -2.55 5.68 6.51
N ASP A 59 -1.80 6.54 5.81
CA ASP A 59 -1.24 6.25 4.51
C ASP A 59 0.28 6.31 4.63
N VAL A 60 0.93 5.34 3.99
CA VAL A 60 2.38 5.09 4.08
C VAL A 60 3.15 6.25 3.46
N PHE A 61 2.59 6.90 2.43
CA PHE A 61 3.25 7.99 1.69
C PHE A 61 2.80 9.38 2.14
N CYS A 62 2.63 9.57 3.45
CA CYS A 62 2.43 10.88 4.08
C CYS A 62 3.75 11.47 4.60
N GLY A 63 3.93 12.77 4.38
CA GLY A 63 5.12 13.51 4.76
C GLY A 63 5.27 13.70 6.28
N PRO A 64 6.48 14.07 6.73
CA PRO A 64 7.60 14.52 5.90
C PRO A 64 8.38 13.36 5.27
N ILE A 65 8.59 13.42 3.94
CA ILE A 65 9.40 12.46 3.18
C ILE A 65 10.47 13.23 2.40
N ASN A 66 11.73 12.89 2.63
CA ASN A 66 12.86 13.37 1.83
C ASN A 66 13.23 12.34 0.76
N GLY A 67 13.69 12.82 -0.39
CA GLY A 67 14.34 12.01 -1.41
C GLY A 67 15.75 11.61 -1.00
N ALA A 68 16.33 10.63 -1.68
CA ALA A 68 17.70 10.16 -1.47
C ALA A 68 18.77 11.25 -1.69
N ASN A 69 18.42 12.33 -2.40
CA ASN A 69 19.24 13.52 -2.58
C ASN A 69 19.12 14.55 -1.44
N GLY A 70 18.34 14.25 -0.40
CA GLY A 70 18.09 15.14 0.75
C GLY A 70 17.06 16.23 0.51
N ASN A 71 16.44 16.30 -0.67
CA ASN A 71 15.38 17.28 -0.94
C ASN A 71 14.06 16.80 -0.34
N LEU A 72 13.29 17.73 0.25
CA LEU A 72 11.93 17.44 0.68
C LEU A 72 11.05 17.12 -0.53
N VAL A 73 10.38 15.97 -0.50
CA VAL A 73 9.47 15.51 -1.57
C VAL A 73 8.01 15.61 -1.14
N VAL A 74 7.68 15.16 0.07
CA VAL A 74 6.35 15.29 0.64
C VAL A 74 6.46 16.10 1.93
N ALA A 75 5.80 17.25 1.97
CA ALA A 75 5.79 18.08 3.18
C ALA A 75 4.96 17.44 4.30
N GLU A 76 5.27 17.78 5.54
CA GLU A 76 4.50 17.35 6.71
C GLU A 76 2.99 17.67 6.55
N GLY A 77 2.15 16.70 6.86
CA GLY A 77 0.69 16.81 6.74
C GLY A 77 0.12 16.64 5.33
N ASN A 78 0.96 16.51 4.30
CA ASN A 78 0.55 16.12 2.95
C ASN A 78 0.80 14.64 2.71
N CYS A 79 0.06 14.04 1.80
CA CYS A 79 0.26 12.66 1.35
C CYS A 79 0.26 12.62 -0.18
N LEU A 80 0.96 11.64 -0.75
CA LEU A 80 0.91 11.42 -2.19
C LEU A 80 -0.47 10.97 -2.63
N THR A 81 -0.89 11.42 -3.80
CA THR A 81 -2.03 10.86 -4.52
C THR A 81 -1.66 9.54 -5.20
N ASP A 82 -2.65 8.72 -5.53
CA ASP A 82 -2.43 7.50 -6.32
C ASP A 82 -1.68 7.76 -7.64
N GLU A 83 -1.99 8.86 -8.32
CA GLU A 83 -1.32 9.22 -9.57
C GLU A 83 0.17 9.51 -9.35
N GLU A 84 0.51 10.23 -8.28
CA GLU A 84 1.90 10.51 -7.91
C GLU A 84 2.63 9.23 -7.47
N MET A 85 1.95 8.32 -6.76
CA MET A 85 2.53 7.02 -6.38
C MET A 85 2.80 6.14 -7.61
N LEU A 86 1.88 6.08 -8.58
CA LEU A 86 2.06 5.30 -9.82
C LEU A 86 3.14 5.87 -10.75
N SER A 87 3.45 7.16 -10.60
CA SER A 87 4.46 7.85 -11.39
C SER A 87 5.77 8.09 -10.65
N MET A 88 5.92 7.53 -9.44
CA MET A 88 7.10 7.71 -8.59
C MET A 88 8.37 7.23 -9.31
N ASP A 89 9.31 8.16 -9.52
CA ASP A 89 10.55 7.97 -10.27
C ASP A 89 11.83 8.27 -9.46
N TYR A 90 11.68 8.38 -8.13
CA TYR A 90 12.75 8.70 -7.19
C TYR A 90 12.80 7.69 -6.03
N PHE A 91 13.92 7.68 -5.32
CA PHE A 91 14.07 6.95 -4.06
C PHE A 91 14.00 7.91 -2.88
N VAL A 92 13.51 7.41 -1.73
CA VAL A 92 13.51 8.14 -0.46
C VAL A 92 14.88 8.09 0.22
N GLU A 93 15.09 8.98 1.17
CA GLU A 93 16.29 9.03 2.01
C GLU A 93 16.59 7.65 2.64
N GLY A 94 17.87 7.23 2.60
CA GLY A 94 18.34 5.97 3.16
C GLY A 94 18.39 4.78 2.19
N VAL A 95 17.81 4.88 0.98
CA VAL A 95 17.91 3.83 -0.03
C VAL A 95 19.31 3.84 -0.68
N VAL A 96 19.99 2.70 -0.64
CA VAL A 96 21.31 2.45 -1.27
C VAL A 96 21.22 1.15 -2.07
N GLY A 97 21.77 1.16 -3.30
CA GLY A 97 21.77 0.01 -4.21
C GLY A 97 22.89 -0.98 -3.99
#